data_AF-B0TVP1-F1
#
_entry.id   AF-B0TVP1-F1
#
_cell.length_a   1.000
_cell.length_b   1.000
_cell.length_c   1.000
_cell.angle_alpha   90.00
_cell.angle_beta   90.00
_cell.angle_gamma   90.00
#
_symmetry.space_group_name_H-M   'P 1'
#
loop_
_entity.id
_entity.type
_entity.pdbx_description
1 polymer ?
#
loop_
_entity_poly.entity_id
_entity_poly.type
_entity_poly.pdbx_seq_one_letter_code
_entity_poly.pdbx_strand_id
1 'polypeptide(L)'
;MICAHCSKSFAIDKIENQRGKGLASEIQCPFCQVWLGKSVVLSWVKIISFYAGVILLVWSYFDSSIREICVPVAIVSIMLMLVTHLMDQLKVTEAPEEEVVDNSEHLQKYR
;
A
#
# COMPACT_ATOMS: atom_id res chain seq x y z
N MET A 1 -11.25 2.94 4.02
CA MET A 1 -10.04 3.62 3.50
C MET A 1 -10.35 5.11 3.37
N ILE A 2 -9.36 6.00 3.39
CA ILE A 2 -9.58 7.45 3.29
C ILE A 2 -8.83 7.98 2.07
N CYS A 3 -9.50 8.77 1.23
CA CYS A 3 -8.87 9.40 0.07
C CYS A 3 -8.00 10.58 0.51
N ALA A 4 -6.72 10.62 0.12
CA ALA A 4 -5.83 11.75 0.44
C ALA A 4 -6.20 13.06 -0.30
N HIS A 5 -6.99 12.99 -1.37
CA HIS A 5 -7.44 14.17 -2.10
C HIS A 5 -8.73 14.76 -1.51
N CYS A 6 -9.80 13.97 -1.43
CA CYS A 6 -11.12 14.46 -1.00
C CYS A 6 -11.43 14.23 0.48
N SER A 7 -10.51 13.61 1.24
CA SER A 7 -10.63 13.26 2.67
C SER A 7 -11.86 12.42 3.07
N LYS A 8 -12.68 11.99 2.11
CA LYS A 8 -13.83 11.12 2.35
C LYS A 8 -13.37 9.67 2.59
N SER A 9 -14.01 9.02 3.56
CA SER A 9 -13.88 7.59 3.75
C SER A 9 -14.74 6.85 2.73
N PHE A 10 -14.20 5.76 2.18
CA PHE A 10 -14.92 4.88 1.27
C PHE A 10 -14.61 3.41 1.58
N ALA A 11 -15.59 2.57 1.29
CA ALA A 11 -15.54 1.13 1.47
C ALA A 11 -15.05 0.45 0.17
N ILE A 12 -14.49 -0.75 0.32
CA ILE A 12 -13.79 -1.46 -0.77
C ILE A 12 -14.77 -1.95 -1.84
N ASP A 13 -16.01 -2.25 -1.46
CA ASP A 13 -17.10 -2.66 -2.35
C ASP A 13 -17.48 -1.60 -3.38
N LYS A 14 -17.18 -0.32 -3.12
CA LYS A 14 -17.51 0.80 -4.00
C LYS A 14 -16.42 1.14 -5.01
N ILE A 15 -15.35 0.34 -5.08
CA ILE A 15 -14.26 0.55 -6.04
C ILE A 15 -14.61 -0.16 -7.35
N GLU A 16 -14.91 0.60 -8.40
CA GLU A 16 -15.18 0.05 -9.73
C GLU A 16 -13.89 -0.26 -10.49
N ASN A 17 -12.90 0.63 -10.38
CA ASN A 17 -11.64 0.53 -11.11
C ASN A 17 -10.47 0.30 -10.16
N GLN A 18 -9.76 -0.82 -10.37
CA GLN A 18 -8.52 -1.18 -9.70
C GLN A 18 -7.45 -1.51 -10.74
N ARG A 19 -6.21 -1.11 -10.46
CA ARG A 19 -5.05 -1.33 -11.33
C ARG A 19 -3.90 -1.92 -10.52
N GLY A 20 -3.00 -2.64 -11.18
CA GLY A 20 -1.85 -3.28 -10.54
C GLY A 20 -2.19 -4.62 -9.88
N LYS A 21 -1.18 -5.29 -9.35
CA LYS A 21 -1.31 -6.60 -8.67
C LYS A 21 -0.62 -6.58 -7.32
N GLY A 22 -1.24 -7.22 -6.33
CA GLY A 22 -0.68 -7.41 -5.00
C GLY A 22 -0.44 -6.09 -4.24
N LEU A 23 0.81 -5.87 -3.83
CA LEU A 23 1.21 -4.70 -3.03
C LEU A 23 1.34 -3.41 -3.86
N ALA A 24 1.34 -3.48 -5.18
CA ALA A 24 1.35 -2.32 -6.08
C ALA A 24 -0.05 -1.99 -6.61
N SER A 25 -1.10 -2.32 -5.86
CA SER A 25 -2.49 -2.04 -6.26
C SER A 25 -2.78 -0.54 -6.16
N GLU A 26 -3.22 0.05 -7.26
CA GLU A 26 -3.79 1.39 -7.35
C GLU A 26 -5.31 1.28 -7.41
N ILE A 27 -6.02 2.16 -6.72
CA ILE A 27 -7.48 2.17 -6.65
C ILE A 27 -8.00 3.55 -7.04
N GLN A 28 -9.09 3.59 -7.79
CA GLN A 28 -9.76 4.84 -8.09
C GLN A 28 -10.74 5.21 -6.98
N CYS A 29 -10.72 6.46 -6.53
CA CYS A 29 -11.70 6.95 -5.55
C CYS A 29 -13.07 7.11 -6.22
N PRO A 30 -14.16 6.52 -5.69
CA PRO A 30 -15.48 6.61 -6.31
C PRO A 30 -16.09 8.02 -6.27
N PHE A 31 -15.58 8.90 -5.39
CA PHE A 31 -16.13 10.24 -5.20
C PHE A 31 -15.44 11.32 -6.04
N CYS A 32 -14.11 11.28 -6.12
CA CYS A 32 -13.33 12.29 -6.83
C CYS A 32 -12.62 11.75 -8.06
N GLN A 33 -12.77 10.45 -8.38
CA GLN A 33 -12.22 9.79 -9.57
C GLN A 33 -10.69 9.85 -9.70
N VAL A 34 -10.00 10.30 -8.64
CA VAL A 34 -8.54 10.34 -8.53
C VAL A 34 -8.00 8.95 -8.25
N TRP A 35 -6.86 8.62 -8.84
CA TRP A 35 -6.13 7.38 -8.60
C TRP A 35 -5.28 7.49 -7.34
N LEU A 36 -5.35 6.45 -6.51
CA LEU A 36 -4.58 6.34 -5.29
C LEU A 36 -3.76 5.07 -5.26
N GLY A 37 -2.45 5.23 -5.06
CA GLY A 37 -1.50 4.15 -4.88
C GLY A 37 -1.05 4.00 -3.43
N LYS A 38 -0.64 2.79 -3.07
CA LYS A 38 0.09 2.52 -1.83
C LYS A 38 1.59 2.43 -2.10
N SER A 39 2.41 2.74 -1.10
CA SER A 39 3.86 2.52 -1.23
C SER A 39 4.20 1.06 -1.00
N VAL A 40 4.70 0.41 -2.05
CA VAL A 40 5.16 -0.99 -2.02
C VAL A 40 6.26 -1.18 -0.98
N VAL A 41 7.20 -0.23 -0.89
CA VAL A 41 8.33 -0.29 0.05
C VAL A 41 7.84 -0.28 1.50
N LEU A 42 6.94 0.65 1.86
CA LEU A 42 6.38 0.71 3.21
C LEU A 42 5.59 -0.55 3.56
N SER A 43 4.87 -1.12 2.60
CA SER A 43 4.17 -2.40 2.78
C SER A 43 5.14 -3.54 3.08
N TRP A 44 6.27 -3.63 2.37
CA TRP A 44 7.30 -4.63 2.63
C TRP A 44 7.99 -4.44 3.98
N VAL A 45 8.33 -3.20 4.34
CA VAL A 45 8.93 -2.92 5.66
C VAL A 45 7.99 -3.38 6.77
N LYS A 46 6.70 -3.04 6.69
CA LYS A 46 5.69 -3.48 7.67
C LYS A 46 5.66 -5.00 7.83
N ILE A 47 5.66 -5.73 6.71
CA ILE A 47 5.65 -7.20 6.69
C ILE A 47 6.92 -7.75 7.34
N ILE A 48 8.09 -7.28 6.91
CA ILE A 48 9.38 -7.75 7.43
C ILE A 48 9.50 -7.46 8.92
N SER A 49 9.13 -6.26 9.36
CA SER A 49 9.15 -5.87 10.78
C SER A 49 8.21 -6.72 11.63
N PHE A 50 7.02 -7.05 11.14
CA PHE A 50 6.12 -7.94 11.84
C PHE A 50 6.73 -9.33 12.03
N TYR A 51 7.20 -9.97 10.95
CA TYR A 51 7.75 -11.33 11.03
C TYR A 51 9.05 -11.39 11.82
N ALA A 52 9.93 -10.40 11.65
CA ALA A 52 11.17 -10.31 12.43
C ALA A 52 10.88 -10.18 13.93
N GLY A 53 9.95 -9.31 14.32
CA GLY A 53 9.55 -9.15 15.72
C GLY A 53 9.00 -10.43 16.34
N VAL A 54 8.11 -11.14 15.62
CA VAL A 54 7.53 -12.42 16.08
C VAL A 54 8.60 -13.49 16.21
N ILE A 55 9.47 -13.66 15.21
CA ILE A 55 10.53 -14.67 15.23
C ILE A 55 11.50 -14.41 16.39
N LEU A 56 11.92 -13.16 16.60
CA LEU A 56 12.84 -12.81 17.67
C LEU A 56 12.24 -13.03 19.06
N LEU A 57 10.95 -12.72 19.26
CA LEU A 57 10.26 -13.03 20.52
C LEU A 57 10.20 -14.53 20.77
N VAL A 58 9.80 -15.31 19.76
CA VAL A 58 9.73 -16.77 19.85
C VAL A 58 11.12 -17.36 20.14
N TRP A 59 12.16 -16.89 19.46
CA TRP A 59 13.52 -17.38 19.67
C TRP A 59 14.04 -17.03 21.07
N SER A 60 13.82 -15.80 21.53
CA SER A 60 14.19 -15.37 22.90
C SER A 60 13.45 -16.09 24.02
N TYR A 61 12.35 -16.77 23.68
CA TYR A 61 11.63 -17.64 24.60
C TYR A 61 12.36 -18.97 24.78
N PHE A 62 12.88 -19.56 23.69
CA PHE A 62 13.58 -20.84 23.72
C PHE A 62 15.05 -20.74 24.16
N ASP A 63 15.73 -19.64 23.85
CA ASP A 63 17.13 -19.43 24.21
C ASP A 63 17.27 -18.17 25.08
N SER A 64 17.55 -18.39 26.37
CA SER A 64 17.74 -17.31 27.34
C SER A 64 19.03 -16.53 27.13
N SER A 65 20.03 -17.12 26.47
CA SER A 65 21.36 -16.53 26.30
C SER A 65 21.34 -15.32 25.35
N ILE A 66 20.42 -15.36 24.39
CA ILE A 66 20.26 -14.30 23.39
C ILE A 66 19.15 -13.30 23.77
N ARG A 67 18.45 -13.53 24.87
CA ARG A 67 17.26 -12.75 25.26
C ARG A 67 17.55 -11.26 25.43
N GLU A 68 18.70 -10.94 26.02
CA GLU A 68 19.13 -9.54 26.24
C GLU A 68 19.28 -8.74 24.94
N ILE A 69 19.53 -9.43 23.82
CA ILE A 69 19.67 -8.81 22.49
C ILE A 69 18.36 -8.94 21.70
N CYS A 70 17.73 -10.12 21.68
CA CYS A 70 16.54 -10.36 20.89
C CYS A 70 15.33 -9.54 21.35
N VAL A 71 15.15 -9.33 22.66
CA VAL A 71 14.01 -8.56 23.20
C VAL A 71 14.03 -7.09 22.75
N PRO A 72 15.12 -6.32 22.93
CA PRO A 72 15.13 -4.93 22.47
C PRO A 72 15.00 -4.83 20.94
N VAL A 73 15.61 -5.72 20.18
CA VAL A 73 15.45 -5.74 18.71
C VAL A 73 14.00 -6.05 18.31
N ALA A 74 13.33 -6.96 19.00
CA ALA A 74 11.92 -7.24 18.77
C ALA A 74 11.03 -6.03 19.07
N ILE A 75 11.30 -5.30 20.16
CA ILE A 75 10.58 -4.06 20.51
C ILE A 75 10.73 -3.03 19.38
N VAL A 76 11.96 -2.79 18.91
CA VAL A 76 12.22 -1.88 17.79
C VAL A 76 11.48 -2.32 16.53
N SER A 77 11.46 -3.62 16.25
CA SER A 77 10.75 -4.18 15.09
C SER A 77 9.24 -3.93 15.17
N ILE A 78 8.63 -4.15 16.34
CA ILE A 78 7.20 -3.89 16.56
C ILE A 78 6.89 -2.40 16.44
N MET A 79 7.73 -1.53 17.01
CA MET A 79 7.57 -0.08 16.87
C MET A 79 7.63 0.36 15.40
N LEU A 80 8.59 -0.16 14.63
CA LEU A 80 8.70 0.13 13.20
C LEU A 80 7.46 -0.35 12.42
N MET A 81 6.92 -1.52 12.76
CA MET A 81 5.67 -2.03 12.19
C MET A 81 4.49 -1.10 12.50
N LEU A 82 4.37 -0.60 13.74
CA LEU A 82 3.31 0.35 14.12
C LEU A 82 3.42 1.67 13.36
N VAL A 83 4.62 2.25 13.28
CA VAL A 83 4.85 3.50 12.56
C VAL A 83 4.53 3.34 11.07
N THR A 84 5.04 2.28 10.44
CA THR A 84 4.76 2.00 9.02
C THR A 84 3.28 1.73 8.77
N HIS A 85 2.57 1.12 9.72
CA HIS A 85 1.11 0.94 9.62
C HIS A 85 0.36 2.28 9.65
N LEU A 86 0.75 3.22 10.51
CA LEU A 86 0.13 4.55 10.58
C LEU A 86 0.46 5.40 9.34
N MET A 87 1.64 5.22 8.77
CA MET A 87 2.09 5.88 7.55
C MET A 87 1.50 5.28 6.27
N ASP A 88 0.80 4.14 6.34
CA ASP A 88 0.16 3.48 5.21
C ASP A 88 -1.09 4.24 4.76
N GLN A 89 -0.87 5.46 4.27
CA GLN A 89 -1.88 6.31 3.66
C GLN A 89 -1.84 6.15 2.15
N LEU A 90 -3.01 6.23 1.55
CA LEU A 90 -3.18 6.23 0.10
C LEU A 90 -2.63 7.53 -0.47
N LYS A 91 -1.61 7.46 -1.32
CA LYS A 91 -1.01 8.62 -1.99
C LYS A 91 -1.73 8.86 -3.32
N VAL A 92 -1.97 10.11 -3.66
CA VAL A 92 -2.45 10.49 -5.00
C VAL A 92 -1.40 10.12 -6.04
N THR A 93 -1.80 9.36 -7.05
CA THR A 93 -0.98 8.98 -8.19
C THR A 93 -1.57 9.57 -9.47
N GLU A 94 -0.74 9.67 -10.49
CA GLU A 94 -1.17 10.13 -11.82
C GLU A 94 -2.21 9.15 -12.38
N ALA A 95 -3.18 9.70 -13.13
CA ALA A 95 -4.12 8.88 -13.87
C ALA A 95 -3.36 8.05 -14.92
N PRO A 96 -3.82 6.83 -15.26
CA PRO A 96 -3.22 6.07 -16.34
C PRO A 96 -3.25 6.89 -17.63
N GLU A 97 -2.17 6.84 -18.41
CA GLU A 97 -2.20 7.31 -19.77
C GLU A 97 -3.29 6.52 -20.50
N GLU A 98 -4.38 7.20 -20.86
CA GLU A 98 -5.33 6.65 -21.82
C GLU A 98 -4.54 6.42 -23.11
N GLU A 99 -4.41 5.17 -23.55
CA GLU A 99 -3.94 4.87 -24.89
C GLU A 99 -4.90 5.62 -25.83
N VAL A 100 -4.45 6.74 -26.38
CA VAL A 100 -5.16 7.48 -27.41
C VAL A 100 -5.16 6.53 -28.61
N VAL A 101 -6.17 5.67 -28.68
CA VAL A 101 -6.49 4.92 -29.88
C VAL A 101 -6.82 5.99 -30.92
N ASP A 102 -5.85 6.25 -31.79
CA ASP A 102 -5.96 7.21 -32.86
C ASP A 102 -7.07 6.76 -33.82
N ASN A 103 -8.31 7.16 -33.53
CA ASN A 103 -9.48 6.95 -34.38
C ASN A 103 -9.48 7.92 -35.59
N SER A 104 -8.30 8.39 -36.03
CA SER A 104 -8.16 9.20 -37.24
C SER A 104 -8.73 8.52 -38.47
N GLU A 105 -8.62 7.18 -38.58
CA GLU A 105 -9.25 6.40 -39.67
C GLU A 105 -10.79 6.52 -39.67
N HIS A 106 -11.42 6.63 -38.50
CA HIS A 106 -12.87 6.73 -38.38
C HIS A 106 -13.41 8.15 -38.67
N LEU A 107 -12.58 9.18 -38.44
CA LEU A 107 -12.90 10.58 -38.71
C LEU A 107 -12.73 10.96 -40.19
N GLN A 108 -11.90 10.23 -40.95
CA GLN A 108 -11.76 10.45 -42.40
C GLN A 108 -13.01 10.08 -43.20
N LYS A 109 -13.88 9.21 -42.68
CA LYS A 109 -15.12 8.79 -43.35
C LYS A 109 -16.16 9.92 -43.51
N TYR A 110 -16.01 11.02 -42.76
CA TYR A 110 -16.94 12.16 -42.75
C TYR A 110 -16.33 13.46 -43.31
N ARG A 111 -15.10 13.42 -43.84
CA ARG A 111 -14.46 14.56 -44.51
C ARG A 111 -14.64 14.49 -46.03
#